data_AF-A0A9W7DTV1-F1
#
_entry.id   AF-A0A9W7DTV1-F1
#
_cell.length_a   1.000
_cell.length_b   1.000
_cell.length_c   1.000
_cell.angle_alpha   90.00
_cell.angle_beta   90.00
_cell.angle_gamma   90.00
#
_symmetry.space_group_name_H-M   'P 1'
#
loop_
_entity.id
_entity.type
_entity.pdbx_description
1 polymer ?
#
loop_
_entity_poly.entity_id
_entity_poly.type
_entity_poly.pdbx_seq_one_letter_code
_entity_poly.pdbx_strand_id
1 'polypeptide(L)'
;MGARECVLSIGSTSSAFNTLVHYNLHLWWFFNHDTKKLALDTITTTNNNNNTPLTLTMRTVSELIDLYIRNPCVPLDMSLVSAIEKVSDEGSIVIRHGHYTFNRTLVLARSATFSILGDDEGETILELITNTADAPLIFVKRGTVTFDNLDLRHGSRGTNIWGGQACVHVKPVSSSLHSRPRAQFNSCGIFSSTGRGIVVIAGSAFLRECDVSDCAATGVYVGSNGHGEDAAIAGIYKSSVNRNGQGHDPSLNNQFGEYVNRGHSGVYVQDGSAYVIDSEVSENTYTGISGSSLYGCRIVSFYNKLDDNEPSAIQLPPNGSESRSLCRVVGRGQSMESEKLKVQTALTEMESMDWESMLDHVTQVDVDEMEVSLVD
;
A
#
# COMPACT_ATOMS: atom_id res chain seq x y z
N MET A 1 -15.69 -33.08 8.58
CA MET A 1 -15.51 -32.54 7.22
C MET A 1 -16.41 -31.34 7.05
N GLY A 2 -15.88 -30.18 6.70
CA GLY A 2 -16.68 -29.01 6.33
C GLY A 2 -16.59 -28.82 4.83
N ALA A 3 -17.72 -28.96 4.12
CA ALA A 3 -17.79 -28.54 2.72
C ALA A 3 -17.85 -27.01 2.70
N ARG A 4 -17.06 -26.37 1.83
CA ARG A 4 -17.18 -24.94 1.54
C ARG A 4 -17.43 -24.78 0.06
N GLU A 5 -18.44 -24.01 -0.27
CA GLU A 5 -18.75 -23.62 -1.63
C GLU A 5 -18.02 -22.30 -1.93
N CYS A 6 -17.26 -22.27 -3.02
CA CYS A 6 -16.76 -21.04 -3.60
C CYS A 6 -17.40 -20.85 -4.96
N VAL A 7 -18.17 -19.77 -5.12
CA VAL A 7 -18.74 -19.35 -6.40
C VAL A 7 -17.79 -18.34 -7.01
N LEU A 8 -17.11 -18.72 -8.10
CA LEU A 8 -16.17 -17.90 -8.83
C LEU A 8 -16.84 -17.42 -10.13
N SER A 9 -17.12 -16.12 -10.24
CA SER A 9 -17.64 -15.54 -11.48
C SER A 9 -16.48 -15.02 -12.35
N ILE A 10 -16.35 -15.53 -13.56
CA ILE A 10 -15.35 -15.18 -14.55
C ILE A 10 -16.03 -14.34 -15.63
N GLY A 11 -15.59 -13.11 -15.86
CA GLY A 11 -15.97 -12.32 -17.04
C GLY A 11 -14.86 -12.39 -18.08
N SER A 12 -15.16 -12.73 -19.33
CA SER A 12 -14.23 -12.47 -20.43
C SER A 12 -14.87 -11.55 -21.47
N THR A 13 -14.09 -10.57 -21.92
CA THR A 13 -14.44 -9.71 -23.05
C THR A 13 -13.77 -10.23 -24.30
N SER A 14 -14.57 -10.72 -25.24
CA SER A 14 -14.11 -11.01 -26.60
C SER A 14 -14.10 -9.72 -27.42
N SER A 15 -12.93 -9.36 -27.96
CA SER A 15 -12.75 -8.20 -28.85
C SER A 15 -13.56 -8.29 -30.15
N ALA A 16 -14.07 -9.48 -30.49
CA ALA A 16 -14.85 -9.69 -31.71
C ALA A 16 -16.36 -9.39 -31.56
N PHE A 17 -16.91 -9.31 -30.34
CA PHE A 17 -18.38 -9.28 -30.16
C PHE A 17 -18.94 -8.31 -29.11
N ASN A 18 -18.12 -7.51 -28.41
CA ASN A 18 -18.58 -6.54 -27.39
C ASN A 18 -19.62 -7.10 -26.41
N THR A 19 -19.54 -8.40 -26.11
CA THR A 19 -20.46 -9.11 -25.22
C THR A 19 -19.64 -9.66 -24.06
N LEU A 20 -19.99 -9.24 -22.84
CA LEU A 20 -19.42 -9.76 -21.61
C LEU A 20 -20.05 -11.13 -21.35
N VAL A 21 -19.26 -12.21 -21.42
CA VAL A 21 -19.73 -13.54 -21.05
C VAL A 21 -19.32 -13.80 -19.60
N HIS A 22 -20.32 -13.97 -18.73
CA HIS A 22 -20.11 -14.39 -17.36
C HIS A 22 -20.17 -15.91 -17.27
N TYR A 23 -19.09 -16.54 -16.81
CA TYR A 23 -19.07 -17.94 -16.39
C TYR A 23 -19.16 -17.97 -14.87
N ASN A 24 -20.05 -18.79 -14.33
CA ASN A 24 -20.02 -19.13 -12.91
C ASN A 24 -19.33 -20.50 -12.78
N LEU A 25 -18.15 -20.49 -12.17
CA LEU A 25 -17.40 -21.67 -11.79
C LEU A 25 -17.73 -21.99 -10.34
N HIS A 26 -18.47 -23.07 -10.11
CA HIS A 26 -18.72 -23.57 -8.77
C HIS A 26 -17.60 -24.54 -8.41
N LEU A 27 -16.74 -24.14 -7.46
CA LEU A 27 -15.69 -24.99 -6.93
C LEU A 27 -16.15 -25.57 -5.59
N TRP A 28 -16.33 -26.88 -5.58
CA TRP A 28 -16.59 -27.65 -4.36
C TRP A 28 -15.30 -28.31 -3.91
N TRP A 29 -14.87 -27.98 -2.70
CA TRP A 29 -13.74 -28.67 -2.08
C TRP A 29 -14.03 -29.16 -0.68
N PHE A 30 -13.40 -30.27 -0.35
CA PHE A 30 -13.45 -30.88 0.97
C PHE A 30 -12.07 -30.80 1.61
N PHE A 31 -11.97 -30.08 2.73
CA PHE A 31 -10.76 -30.11 3.54
C PHE A 31 -10.88 -31.20 4.60
N ASN A 32 -10.06 -32.24 4.47
CA ASN A 32 -9.93 -33.26 5.50
C ASN A 32 -8.86 -32.82 6.50
N HIS A 33 -9.30 -32.44 7.70
CA HIS A 33 -8.43 -31.96 8.79
C HIS A 33 -7.43 -33.01 9.26
N ASP A 34 -7.79 -34.29 9.21
CA ASP A 34 -6.96 -35.38 9.75
C ASP A 34 -5.84 -35.76 8.80
N THR A 35 -6.09 -35.66 7.48
CA THR A 35 -5.09 -36.02 6.46
C THR A 35 -4.37 -34.80 5.89
N LYS A 36 -4.80 -33.58 6.22
CA LYS A 36 -4.38 -32.32 5.57
C LYS A 36 -4.44 -32.40 4.03
N LYS A 37 -5.41 -33.15 3.49
CA LYS A 37 -5.59 -33.30 2.04
C LYS A 37 -6.88 -32.64 1.62
N LEU A 38 -6.81 -31.92 0.50
CA LEU A 38 -7.98 -31.40 -0.18
C LEU A 38 -8.41 -32.39 -1.27
N ALA A 39 -9.70 -32.74 -1.29
CA ALA A 39 -10.30 -33.42 -2.43
C ALA A 39 -11.14 -32.39 -3.20
N LEU A 40 -10.82 -32.19 -4.48
CA LEU A 40 -11.64 -31.42 -5.41
C LEU A 40 -12.60 -32.40 -6.10
N ASP A 41 -13.90 -32.21 -5.90
CA ASP A 41 -14.88 -33.23 -6.27
C ASP A 41 -15.38 -33.03 -7.70
N THR A 42 -15.68 -31.79 -8.12
CA THR A 42 -16.13 -31.51 -9.49
C THR A 42 -15.96 -30.03 -9.85
N ILE A 43 -15.56 -29.75 -11.09
CA ILE A 43 -15.66 -28.43 -11.71
C ILE A 43 -16.87 -28.44 -12.64
N THR A 44 -17.88 -27.65 -12.36
CA THR A 44 -19.01 -27.44 -13.29
C THR A 44 -18.93 -26.03 -13.82
N THR A 45 -18.83 -25.88 -15.14
CA THR A 45 -18.99 -24.60 -15.82
C THR A 45 -20.37 -24.56 -16.46
N THR A 46 -21.17 -23.56 -16.13
CA THR A 46 -22.39 -23.25 -16.88
C THR A 46 -22.13 -22.01 -17.71
N ASN A 47 -22.12 -22.18 -19.04
CA ASN A 47 -22.18 -21.07 -19.97
C ASN A 47 -23.63 -20.90 -20.40
N ASN A 48 -24.18 -19.69 -20.28
CA ASN A 48 -25.55 -19.45 -20.72
C ASN A 48 -25.71 -19.41 -22.24
N ASN A 49 -24.63 -19.29 -23.04
CA ASN A 49 -24.78 -19.02 -24.47
C ASN A 49 -23.86 -19.76 -25.45
N ASN A 50 -22.88 -20.60 -25.06
CA ASN A 50 -22.12 -21.42 -26.02
C ASN A 50 -21.47 -22.66 -25.39
N ASN A 51 -21.66 -23.83 -26.00
CA ASN A 51 -21.20 -25.15 -25.55
C ASN A 51 -19.69 -25.41 -25.78
N THR A 52 -18.83 -24.40 -25.79
CA THR A 52 -17.38 -24.61 -25.91
C THR A 52 -16.77 -24.73 -24.50
N PRO A 53 -16.31 -25.91 -24.07
CA PRO A 53 -15.69 -26.06 -22.76
C PRO A 53 -14.35 -25.32 -22.72
N LEU A 54 -14.17 -24.47 -21.71
CA LEU A 54 -12.87 -23.93 -21.33
C LEU A 54 -12.08 -25.03 -20.63
N THR A 55 -11.12 -25.64 -21.32
CA THR A 55 -10.23 -26.63 -20.72
C THR A 55 -9.15 -25.92 -19.90
N LEU A 56 -9.44 -25.61 -18.63
CA LEU A 56 -8.40 -25.36 -17.65
C LEU A 56 -7.72 -26.71 -17.34
N THR A 57 -6.41 -26.82 -17.56
CA THR A 57 -5.69 -28.05 -17.21
C THR A 57 -5.70 -28.23 -15.69
N MET A 58 -6.12 -29.40 -15.22
CA MET A 58 -6.22 -29.77 -13.79
C MET A 58 -4.94 -29.49 -12.99
N ARG A 59 -3.78 -29.48 -13.66
CA ARG A 59 -2.48 -29.18 -13.06
C ARG A 59 -2.43 -27.78 -12.44
N THR A 60 -2.91 -26.78 -13.17
CA THR A 60 -2.90 -25.39 -12.74
C THR A 60 -3.82 -25.15 -11.55
N VAL A 61 -5.00 -25.79 -11.53
CA VAL A 61 -5.98 -25.66 -10.43
C VAL A 61 -5.49 -26.34 -9.15
N SER A 62 -4.90 -27.54 -9.25
CA SER A 62 -4.30 -28.21 -8.08
C SER A 62 -3.10 -27.44 -7.53
N GLU A 63 -2.25 -26.92 -8.41
CA GLU A 63 -1.10 -26.09 -8.02
C GLU A 63 -1.58 -24.80 -7.36
N LEU A 64 -2.60 -24.11 -7.90
CA LEU A 64 -3.23 -22.91 -7.33
C LEU A 64 -3.89 -23.15 -5.98
N ILE A 65 -4.57 -24.27 -5.84
CA ILE A 65 -5.23 -24.66 -4.60
C ILE A 65 -4.19 -25.00 -3.53
N ASP A 66 -3.15 -25.76 -3.89
CA ASP A 66 -2.05 -26.01 -2.98
C ASP A 66 -1.26 -24.72 -2.67
N LEU A 67 -1.15 -23.80 -3.63
CA LEU A 67 -0.60 -22.45 -3.45
C LEU A 67 -1.41 -21.69 -2.42
N TYR A 68 -2.74 -21.68 -2.56
CA TYR A 68 -3.66 -20.98 -1.69
C TYR A 68 -3.73 -21.60 -0.28
N ILE A 69 -3.65 -22.94 -0.19
CA ILE A 69 -3.65 -23.68 1.08
C ILE A 69 -2.32 -23.48 1.83
N ARG A 70 -1.19 -23.50 1.12
CA ARG A 70 0.14 -23.26 1.72
C ARG A 70 0.35 -21.77 2.02
N ASN A 71 -0.08 -20.91 1.11
CA ASN A 71 0.07 -19.46 1.11
C ASN A 71 -1.28 -18.76 0.86
N PRO A 72 -2.12 -18.54 1.90
CA PRO A 72 -3.40 -17.83 1.78
C PRO A 72 -3.27 -16.34 1.40
N CYS A 73 -2.08 -15.91 0.99
CA CYS A 73 -1.76 -14.60 0.44
C CYS A 73 -1.97 -14.52 -1.07
N VAL A 74 -2.17 -15.66 -1.76
CA VAL A 74 -2.36 -15.72 -3.21
C VAL A 74 -3.74 -15.15 -3.55
N PRO A 75 -3.80 -14.08 -4.34
CA PRO A 75 -5.07 -13.50 -4.77
C PRO A 75 -5.89 -14.48 -5.61
N LEU A 76 -7.20 -14.49 -5.35
CA LEU A 76 -8.18 -15.29 -6.12
C LEU A 76 -8.56 -14.61 -7.45
N ASP A 77 -7.86 -13.55 -7.85
CA ASP A 77 -8.05 -12.89 -9.13
C ASP A 77 -7.20 -13.61 -10.20
N MET A 78 -7.88 -14.16 -11.22
CA MET A 78 -7.24 -14.93 -12.27
C MET A 78 -6.22 -14.12 -13.08
N SER A 79 -6.38 -12.80 -13.16
CA SER A 79 -5.39 -11.92 -13.80
C SER A 79 -4.05 -12.02 -13.08
N LEU A 80 -4.04 -11.95 -11.74
CA LEU A 80 -2.78 -12.06 -10.99
C LEU A 80 -2.25 -13.49 -11.02
N VAL A 81 -3.13 -14.48 -10.90
CA VAL A 81 -2.74 -15.89 -11.00
C VAL A 81 -1.99 -16.18 -12.31
N SER A 82 -2.45 -15.59 -13.42
CA SER A 82 -1.76 -15.71 -14.71
C SER A 82 -0.44 -14.93 -14.79
N ALA A 83 -0.26 -13.93 -13.93
CA ALA A 83 0.93 -13.12 -13.80
C ALA A 83 2.02 -13.78 -12.95
N ILE A 84 1.63 -14.63 -12.00
CA ILE A 84 2.55 -15.31 -11.08
C ILE A 84 3.36 -16.34 -11.86
N GLU A 85 4.67 -16.11 -11.93
CA GLU A 85 5.63 -17.07 -12.50
C GLU A 85 6.01 -18.14 -11.49
N LYS A 86 6.29 -17.70 -10.26
CA LYS A 86 6.84 -18.56 -9.21
C LYS A 86 6.30 -18.14 -7.86
N VAL A 87 5.99 -19.13 -7.03
CA VAL A 87 5.81 -18.93 -5.59
C VAL A 87 6.76 -19.85 -4.85
N SER A 88 7.50 -19.31 -3.88
CA SER A 88 8.39 -20.08 -3.01
C SER A 88 7.68 -20.54 -1.74
N ASP A 89 8.25 -21.54 -1.07
CA ASP A 89 7.73 -22.02 0.21
C ASP A 89 7.89 -20.96 1.33
N GLU A 90 8.81 -20.01 1.15
CA GLU A 90 9.05 -18.87 2.04
C GLU A 90 8.08 -17.69 1.80
N GLY A 91 7.18 -17.80 0.82
CA GLY A 91 6.18 -16.76 0.52
C GLY A 91 6.66 -15.68 -0.46
N SER A 92 7.77 -15.91 -1.17
CA SER A 92 8.15 -15.07 -2.32
C SER A 92 7.23 -15.37 -3.50
N ILE A 93 6.67 -14.33 -4.11
CA ILE A 93 5.77 -14.37 -5.26
C ILE A 93 6.43 -13.53 -6.35
N VAL A 94 6.85 -14.19 -7.42
CA VAL A 94 7.48 -13.54 -8.57
C VAL A 94 6.44 -13.33 -9.65
N ILE A 95 6.25 -12.08 -10.07
CA ILE A 95 5.28 -11.65 -11.08
C ILE A 95 6.03 -11.38 -12.39
N ARG A 96 5.48 -11.81 -13.52
CA ARG A 96 5.98 -11.44 -14.85
C ARG A 96 5.77 -9.94 -15.10
N HIS A 97 6.55 -9.37 -16.01
CA HIS A 97 6.28 -8.03 -16.53
C HIS A 97 4.91 -7.95 -17.20
N GLY A 98 4.21 -6.85 -16.97
CA GLY A 98 2.92 -6.59 -17.60
C GLY A 98 2.01 -5.67 -16.80
N HIS A 99 0.84 -5.39 -17.38
CA HIS A 99 -0.23 -4.63 -16.74
C HIS A 99 -1.37 -5.57 -16.37
N TYR A 100 -1.64 -5.67 -15.07
CA TYR A 100 -2.62 -6.58 -14.49
C TYR A 100 -3.72 -5.80 -13.80
N THR A 101 -4.92 -5.86 -14.37
CA THR A 101 -6.10 -5.23 -13.78
C THR A 101 -6.91 -6.23 -12.95
N PHE A 102 -7.29 -5.80 -11.74
CA PHE A 102 -8.09 -6.52 -10.77
C PHE A 102 -9.44 -5.84 -10.59
N ASN A 103 -10.44 -6.62 -10.21
CA ASN A 103 -11.75 -6.09 -9.80
C ASN A 103 -12.03 -6.25 -8.31
N ARG A 104 -11.07 -6.78 -7.54
CA ARG A 104 -11.16 -7.08 -6.12
C ARG A 104 -9.86 -6.72 -5.39
N THR A 105 -10.01 -6.34 -4.12
CA THR A 105 -8.90 -6.10 -3.19
C THR A 105 -8.02 -7.34 -3.00
N LEU A 106 -6.71 -7.13 -3.04
CA LEU A 106 -5.68 -8.09 -2.65
C LEU A 106 -5.53 -8.08 -1.13
N VAL A 107 -6.03 -9.12 -0.45
CA VAL A 107 -5.98 -9.20 1.02
C VAL A 107 -4.79 -10.05 1.46
N LEU A 108 -3.85 -9.43 2.18
CA LEU A 108 -2.61 -10.06 2.61
C LEU A 108 -2.63 -10.25 4.13
N ALA A 109 -2.66 -11.51 4.56
CA ALA A 109 -2.84 -11.88 5.97
C ALA A 109 -1.70 -12.74 6.54
N ARG A 110 -0.59 -12.87 5.79
CA ARG A 110 0.69 -13.44 6.25
C ARG A 110 1.82 -12.69 5.55
N SER A 111 3.04 -12.94 6.00
CA SER A 111 4.22 -12.39 5.33
C SER A 111 4.36 -12.92 3.91
N ALA A 112 4.73 -12.06 2.98
CA ALA A 112 4.93 -12.38 1.57
C ALA A 112 5.86 -11.35 0.93
N THR A 113 6.59 -11.73 -0.11
CA THR A 113 7.43 -10.80 -0.88
C THR A 113 6.99 -10.85 -2.33
N PHE A 114 6.54 -9.73 -2.87
CA PHE A 114 6.17 -9.58 -4.27
C PHE A 114 7.32 -8.91 -5.02
N SER A 115 7.88 -9.59 -6.01
CA SER A 115 8.96 -9.09 -6.84
C SER A 115 8.70 -9.38 -8.32
N ILE A 116 9.41 -8.68 -9.20
CA ILE A 116 9.32 -8.91 -10.63
C ILE A 116 10.29 -10.01 -11.07
N LEU A 117 9.91 -10.73 -12.13
CA LEU A 117 10.75 -11.71 -12.81
C LEU A 117 11.80 -11.03 -13.69
N GLY A 118 13.07 -11.13 -13.29
CA GLY A 118 14.22 -10.75 -14.12
C GLY A 118 14.67 -9.30 -13.95
N ASP A 119 15.80 -8.97 -14.57
CA ASP A 119 16.41 -7.64 -14.57
C ASP A 119 15.94 -6.77 -15.76
N ASP A 120 14.92 -7.24 -16.50
CA ASP A 120 14.47 -6.59 -17.73
C ASP A 120 13.72 -5.27 -17.42
N GLU A 121 13.89 -4.27 -18.29
CA GLU A 121 13.37 -2.90 -18.14
C GLU A 121 11.82 -2.76 -18.25
N GLY A 122 11.07 -3.84 -18.03
CA GLY A 122 9.61 -3.82 -18.15
C GLY A 122 8.90 -3.25 -16.92
N GLU A 123 8.01 -2.28 -17.11
CA GLU A 123 7.08 -1.82 -16.06
C GLU A 123 6.12 -2.97 -15.68
N THR A 124 5.91 -3.17 -14.38
CA THR A 124 4.87 -4.10 -13.89
C THR A 124 3.85 -3.33 -13.10
N ILE A 125 2.63 -3.25 -13.65
CA ILE A 125 1.53 -2.46 -13.09
C ILE A 125 0.49 -3.42 -12.49
N LEU A 126 0.21 -3.25 -11.22
CA LEU A 126 -0.91 -3.85 -10.51
C LEU A 126 -1.99 -2.80 -10.34
N GLU A 127 -3.12 -2.97 -11.03
CA GLU A 127 -4.18 -1.97 -11.08
C GLU A 127 -5.50 -2.51 -10.54
N LEU A 128 -6.13 -1.81 -9.60
CA LEU A 128 -7.53 -2.07 -9.22
C LEU A 128 -8.45 -1.11 -9.99
N ILE A 129 -9.45 -1.66 -10.68
CA ILE A 129 -10.62 -0.90 -11.17
C ILE A 129 -11.87 -1.65 -10.72
N THR A 130 -12.62 -1.10 -9.76
CA THR A 130 -13.80 -1.79 -9.20
C THR A 130 -14.97 -0.86 -8.91
N ASN A 131 -16.19 -1.38 -9.10
CA ASN A 131 -17.43 -0.74 -8.65
C ASN A 131 -17.72 -0.97 -7.16
N THR A 132 -16.90 -1.77 -6.49
CA THR A 132 -17.00 -1.96 -5.04
C THR A 132 -16.59 -0.66 -4.36
N ALA A 133 -17.49 -0.10 -3.56
CA ALA A 133 -17.23 1.13 -2.85
C ALA A 133 -16.11 0.94 -1.80
N ASP A 134 -15.21 1.92 -1.69
CA ASP A 134 -14.20 2.04 -0.64
C ASP A 134 -13.24 0.84 -0.56
N ALA A 135 -12.99 0.20 -1.71
CA ALA A 135 -12.18 -1.01 -1.81
C ALA A 135 -10.72 -0.65 -2.12
N PRO A 136 -9.76 -0.99 -1.23
CA PRO A 136 -8.37 -0.72 -1.52
C PRO A 136 -7.82 -1.72 -2.56
N LEU A 137 -6.75 -1.36 -3.27
CA LEU A 137 -6.03 -2.32 -4.13
C LEU A 137 -5.39 -3.40 -3.26
N ILE A 138 -4.61 -3.01 -2.25
CA ILE A 138 -3.95 -3.92 -1.30
C ILE A 138 -4.43 -3.65 0.12
N PHE A 139 -4.76 -4.72 0.84
CA PHE A 139 -5.06 -4.66 2.26
C PHE A 139 -4.13 -5.61 3.05
N VAL A 140 -3.11 -5.03 3.70
CA VAL A 140 -2.21 -5.74 4.60
C VAL A 140 -2.80 -5.80 6.01
N LYS A 141 -3.20 -7.01 6.41
CA LYS A 141 -3.89 -7.29 7.67
C LYS A 141 -2.97 -7.84 8.75
N ARG A 142 -1.95 -8.62 8.36
CA ARG A 142 -0.99 -9.28 9.25
C ARG A 142 0.29 -9.62 8.50
N GLY A 143 1.38 -9.83 9.24
CA GLY A 143 2.69 -10.19 8.68
C GLY A 143 3.40 -9.02 8.02
N THR A 144 4.52 -9.32 7.38
CA THR A 144 5.33 -8.35 6.63
C THR A 144 5.21 -8.63 5.15
N VAL A 145 4.74 -7.64 4.41
CA VAL A 145 4.67 -7.70 2.96
C VAL A 145 5.71 -6.78 2.36
N THR A 146 6.50 -7.29 1.43
CA THR A 146 7.47 -6.49 0.66
C THR A 146 7.04 -6.42 -0.80
N PHE A 147 7.15 -5.25 -1.42
CA PHE A 147 6.92 -5.00 -2.83
C PHE A 147 8.19 -4.38 -3.42
N ASP A 148 8.73 -5.01 -4.46
CA ASP A 148 9.97 -4.58 -5.10
C ASP A 148 9.72 -4.29 -6.58
N ASN A 149 10.01 -3.05 -6.99
CA ASN A 149 9.97 -2.57 -8.38
C ASN A 149 8.58 -2.55 -9.04
N LEU A 150 7.49 -2.45 -8.26
CA LEU A 150 6.10 -2.55 -8.76
C LEU A 150 5.38 -1.20 -8.79
N ASP A 151 4.56 -0.98 -9.82
CA ASP A 151 3.63 0.14 -9.88
C ASP A 151 2.22 -0.27 -9.45
N LEU A 152 1.66 0.45 -8.49
CA LEU A 152 0.39 0.17 -7.85
C LEU A 152 -0.61 1.27 -8.21
N ARG A 153 -1.67 0.93 -8.94
CA ARG A 153 -2.68 1.89 -9.41
C ARG A 153 -4.05 1.55 -8.85
N HIS A 154 -4.71 2.53 -8.27
CA HIS A 154 -6.00 2.32 -7.60
C HIS A 154 -7.10 3.22 -8.16
N GLY A 155 -8.22 2.59 -8.50
CA GLY A 155 -9.51 3.20 -8.79
C GLY A 155 -10.66 2.36 -8.27
N SER A 156 -11.46 2.93 -7.39
CA SER A 156 -12.65 2.29 -6.83
C SER A 156 -13.78 3.29 -6.65
N ARG A 157 -15.02 2.80 -6.63
CA ARG A 157 -16.19 3.62 -6.28
C ARG A 157 -16.06 4.12 -4.83
N GLY A 158 -16.75 5.21 -4.48
CA GLY A 158 -16.87 5.67 -3.10
C GLY A 158 -15.99 6.89 -2.80
N THR A 159 -16.25 7.50 -1.65
CA THR A 159 -15.54 8.71 -1.19
C THR A 159 -15.02 8.56 0.24
N ASN A 160 -15.09 7.37 0.83
CA ASN A 160 -14.68 7.16 2.20
C ASN A 160 -13.17 6.99 2.29
N ILE A 161 -12.45 8.10 2.12
CA ILE A 161 -10.99 8.18 2.26
C ILE A 161 -10.51 7.72 3.64
N TRP A 162 -11.38 7.74 4.65
CA TRP A 162 -11.08 7.29 6.02
C TRP A 162 -11.25 5.78 6.22
N GLY A 163 -12.15 5.14 5.48
CA GLY A 163 -12.62 3.78 5.73
C GLY A 163 -12.03 2.69 4.83
N GLY A 164 -11.44 3.05 3.69
CA GLY A 164 -10.89 2.02 2.78
C GLY A 164 -10.49 2.50 1.39
N GLN A 165 -10.87 3.71 0.98
CA GLN A 165 -10.56 4.26 -0.33
C GLN A 165 -9.06 4.64 -0.44
N ALA A 166 -8.21 3.65 -0.71
CA ALA A 166 -6.75 3.81 -0.77
C ALA A 166 -6.08 2.79 -1.70
N CYS A 167 -4.92 3.12 -2.27
CA CYS A 167 -4.14 2.12 -3.02
C CYS A 167 -3.64 1.01 -2.08
N VAL A 168 -3.05 1.37 -0.96
CA VAL A 168 -2.59 0.44 0.07
C VAL A 168 -3.21 0.78 1.42
N HIS A 169 -3.78 -0.22 2.08
CA HIS A 169 -4.28 -0.12 3.44
C HIS A 169 -3.53 -1.10 4.36
N VAL A 170 -2.79 -0.58 5.33
CA VAL A 170 -2.05 -1.36 6.33
C VAL A 170 -2.77 -1.21 7.67
N LYS A 171 -3.58 -2.21 8.04
CA LYS A 171 -4.41 -2.15 9.25
C LYS A 171 -4.69 -3.54 9.82
N PRO A 172 -4.51 -3.78 11.13
CA PRO A 172 -4.81 -5.07 11.72
C PRO A 172 -6.32 -5.36 11.73
N VAL A 173 -6.67 -6.64 11.62
CA VAL A 173 -8.09 -7.10 11.68
C VAL A 173 -8.67 -6.99 13.09
N SER A 174 -7.83 -7.06 14.10
CA SER A 174 -8.18 -7.04 15.51
C SER A 174 -7.12 -6.25 16.29
N SER A 175 -7.51 -5.65 17.41
CA SER A 175 -6.60 -4.97 18.37
C SER A 175 -5.61 -5.91 19.06
N SER A 176 -5.50 -7.17 18.63
CA SER A 176 -4.55 -8.13 19.19
C SER A 176 -3.13 -7.77 18.76
N LEU A 177 -2.30 -7.40 19.73
CA LEU A 177 -0.90 -6.96 19.59
C LEU A 177 0.06 -7.97 18.91
N HIS A 178 -0.35 -9.22 18.69
CA HIS A 178 0.57 -10.33 18.46
C HIS A 178 1.21 -10.37 17.05
N SER A 179 0.77 -9.53 16.10
CA SER A 179 1.52 -9.27 14.86
C SER A 179 0.99 -8.01 14.18
N ARG A 180 1.66 -6.87 14.34
CA ARG A 180 1.30 -5.65 13.59
C ARG A 180 1.60 -5.86 12.11
N PRO A 181 0.68 -5.50 11.20
CA PRO A 181 0.95 -5.58 9.78
C PRO A 181 2.05 -4.59 9.40
N ARG A 182 2.92 -5.04 8.50
CA ARG A 182 4.00 -4.24 7.92
C ARG A 182 3.96 -4.32 6.41
N ALA A 183 4.13 -3.19 5.75
CA ALA A 183 4.35 -3.10 4.31
C ALA A 183 5.70 -2.44 4.04
N GLN A 184 6.47 -2.97 3.11
CA GLN A 184 7.74 -2.43 2.64
C GLN A 184 7.65 -2.27 1.13
N PHE A 185 8.07 -1.12 0.63
CA PHE A 185 8.06 -0.76 -0.78
C PHE A 185 9.47 -0.31 -1.15
N ASN A 186 10.03 -0.92 -2.19
CA ASN A 186 11.32 -0.54 -2.74
C ASN A 186 11.13 -0.27 -4.23
N SER A 187 11.46 0.95 -4.67
CA SER A 187 11.37 1.35 -6.07
C SER A 187 9.97 1.18 -6.67
N CYS A 188 8.92 1.53 -5.91
CA CYS A 188 7.52 1.40 -6.33
C CYS A 188 6.89 2.74 -6.70
N GLY A 189 6.08 2.77 -7.75
CA GLY A 189 5.09 3.82 -7.99
C GLY A 189 3.76 3.51 -7.30
N ILE A 190 3.13 4.49 -6.66
CA ILE A 190 1.88 4.33 -5.92
C ILE A 190 0.93 5.47 -6.27
N PHE A 191 -0.16 5.11 -6.94
CA PHE A 191 -1.13 6.03 -7.50
C PHE A 191 -2.56 5.68 -7.05
N SER A 192 -3.40 6.70 -6.85
CA SER A 192 -4.79 6.53 -6.43
C SER A 192 -5.72 7.59 -6.99
N SER A 193 -6.33 7.31 -8.14
CA SER A 193 -7.25 8.23 -8.83
C SER A 193 -8.53 8.59 -8.07
N THR A 194 -8.89 7.80 -7.07
CA THR A 194 -10.17 7.94 -6.35
C THR A 194 -10.00 8.04 -4.83
N GLY A 195 -8.78 7.97 -4.30
CA GLY A 195 -8.54 7.88 -2.87
C GLY A 195 -7.15 8.32 -2.43
N ARG A 196 -6.68 7.72 -1.33
CA ARG A 196 -5.34 7.93 -0.78
C ARG A 196 -4.32 7.01 -1.44
N GLY A 197 -3.04 7.34 -1.36
CA GLY A 197 -1.97 6.43 -1.75
C GLY A 197 -1.85 5.29 -0.74
N ILE A 198 -1.32 5.61 0.44
CA ILE A 198 -1.10 4.67 1.54
C ILE A 198 -1.84 5.14 2.79
N VAL A 199 -2.53 4.20 3.45
CA VAL A 199 -3.17 4.38 4.76
C VAL A 199 -2.57 3.41 5.75
N VAL A 200 -1.95 3.93 6.80
CA VAL A 200 -1.38 3.13 7.90
C VAL A 200 -2.19 3.39 9.17
N ILE A 201 -2.82 2.34 9.71
CA ILE A 201 -3.59 2.39 10.95
C ILE A 201 -3.13 1.27 11.87
N ALA A 202 -2.49 1.61 12.98
CA ALA A 202 -1.94 0.63 13.94
C ALA A 202 -1.05 -0.46 13.27
N GLY A 203 -0.23 -0.04 12.31
CA GLY A 203 0.68 -0.88 11.53
C GLY A 203 1.93 -0.10 11.14
N SER A 204 2.69 -0.62 10.17
CA SER A 204 3.89 0.07 9.65
C SER A 204 3.99 0.02 8.13
N ALA A 205 4.40 1.13 7.50
CA ALA A 205 4.72 1.18 6.08
C ALA A 205 6.10 1.84 5.88
N PHE A 206 6.92 1.26 5.02
CA PHE A 206 8.27 1.77 4.71
C PHE A 206 8.46 1.89 3.22
N LEU A 207 8.92 3.05 2.77
CA LEU A 207 9.11 3.40 1.38
C LEU A 207 10.57 3.76 1.15
N ARG A 208 11.23 3.02 0.24
CA ARG A 208 12.56 3.31 -0.29
C ARG A 208 12.44 3.64 -1.76
N GLU A 209 12.97 4.77 -2.20
CA GLU A 209 13.08 5.06 -3.64
C GLU A 209 11.74 4.97 -4.37
N CYS A 210 10.63 5.26 -3.66
CA CYS A 210 9.27 5.15 -4.19
C CYS A 210 8.74 6.51 -4.67
N ASP A 211 7.69 6.47 -5.48
CA ASP A 211 6.91 7.64 -5.89
C ASP A 211 5.46 7.47 -5.43
N VAL A 212 4.98 8.32 -4.54
CA VAL A 212 3.57 8.37 -4.10
C VAL A 212 2.94 9.63 -4.66
N SER A 213 2.32 9.48 -5.83
CA SER A 213 1.94 10.62 -6.64
C SER A 213 0.50 10.58 -7.15
N ASP A 214 -0.01 11.77 -7.48
CA ASP A 214 -1.30 11.99 -8.13
C ASP A 214 -2.48 11.31 -7.42
N CYS A 215 -2.44 11.20 -6.09
CA CYS A 215 -3.56 10.68 -5.32
C CYS A 215 -4.68 11.72 -5.23
N ALA A 216 -5.94 11.28 -5.35
CA ALA A 216 -7.10 12.15 -5.21
C ALA A 216 -7.19 12.79 -3.81
N ALA A 217 -6.74 12.06 -2.79
CA ALA A 217 -6.63 12.52 -1.41
C ALA A 217 -5.15 12.54 -0.96
N THR A 218 -4.91 12.35 0.35
CA THR A 218 -3.58 12.29 0.93
C THR A 218 -2.71 11.20 0.30
N GLY A 219 -1.44 11.52 0.03
CA GLY A 219 -0.45 10.53 -0.44
C GLY A 219 -0.21 9.46 0.62
N VAL A 220 0.32 9.85 1.78
CA VAL A 220 0.56 8.95 2.92
C VAL A 220 -0.17 9.43 4.17
N TYR A 221 -1.08 8.59 4.67
CA TYR A 221 -1.83 8.81 5.89
C TYR A 221 -1.34 7.91 7.02
N VAL A 222 -1.08 8.51 8.19
CA VAL A 222 -0.66 7.81 9.42
C VAL A 222 -1.65 8.10 10.52
N GLY A 223 -2.29 7.05 11.04
CA GLY A 223 -3.29 7.16 12.09
C GLY A 223 -3.31 5.96 13.03
N SER A 224 -4.14 6.03 14.06
CA SER A 224 -4.38 4.93 15.00
C SER A 224 -5.89 4.66 15.10
N ASN A 225 -6.27 3.58 15.78
CA ASN A 225 -7.67 3.41 16.23
C ASN A 225 -7.88 3.99 17.65
N GLY A 226 -6.94 4.77 18.19
CA GLY A 226 -6.96 5.34 19.53
C GLY A 226 -5.57 5.76 20.02
N HIS A 227 -5.53 6.68 20.99
CA HIS A 227 -4.28 7.20 21.56
C HIS A 227 -3.52 6.10 22.32
N GLY A 228 -2.26 5.81 21.96
CA GLY A 228 -1.40 4.91 22.75
C GLY A 228 -0.36 4.10 21.97
N GLU A 229 0.15 3.05 22.62
CA GLU A 229 1.25 2.17 22.17
C GLU A 229 1.04 1.52 20.77
N ASP A 230 -0.19 1.55 20.25
CA ASP A 230 -0.60 1.11 18.90
C ASP A 230 -0.41 2.18 17.80
N ALA A 231 0.56 3.07 18.00
CA ALA A 231 0.95 4.09 17.04
C ALA A 231 1.31 3.46 15.68
N ALA A 232 0.72 3.99 14.60
CA ALA A 232 1.17 3.68 13.25
C ALA A 232 2.53 4.31 12.98
N ILE A 233 3.31 3.69 12.10
CA ILE A 233 4.61 4.19 11.69
C ILE A 233 4.69 4.24 10.17
N ALA A 234 5.10 5.38 9.62
CA ALA A 234 5.51 5.50 8.22
C ALA A 234 6.97 5.95 8.15
N GLY A 235 7.80 5.20 7.41
CA GLY A 235 9.15 5.61 7.02
C GLY A 235 9.19 5.90 5.52
N ILE A 236 9.66 7.07 5.14
CA ILE A 236 9.74 7.55 3.76
C ILE A 236 11.18 8.01 3.54
N TYR A 237 11.94 7.27 2.73
CA TYR A 237 13.36 7.49 2.50
C TYR A 237 13.67 7.51 1.00
N LYS A 238 14.41 8.53 0.55
CA LYS A 238 14.77 8.72 -0.87
C LYS A 238 13.56 8.63 -1.82
N SER A 239 12.39 9.02 -1.34
CA SER A 239 11.12 8.84 -2.05
C SER A 239 10.51 10.18 -2.40
N SER A 240 9.52 10.17 -3.28
CA SER A 240 8.73 11.35 -3.65
C SER A 240 7.29 11.20 -3.16
N VAL A 241 6.71 12.27 -2.61
CA VAL A 241 5.29 12.36 -2.22
C VAL A 241 4.71 13.65 -2.78
N ASN A 242 4.15 13.54 -3.97
CA ASN A 242 4.06 14.64 -4.92
C ASN A 242 2.69 14.71 -5.59
N ARG A 243 2.20 15.93 -5.84
CA ARG A 243 0.91 16.15 -6.52
C ARG A 243 -0.28 15.44 -5.88
N ASN A 244 -0.33 15.26 -4.55
CA ASN A 244 -1.47 14.62 -3.90
C ASN A 244 -2.59 15.62 -3.53
N GLY A 245 -3.78 15.08 -3.32
CA GLY A 245 -4.99 15.83 -3.01
C GLY A 245 -5.64 16.49 -4.22
N GLN A 246 -5.42 15.97 -5.43
CA GLN A 246 -5.95 16.57 -6.66
C GLN A 246 -7.47 16.51 -6.78
N GLY A 247 -8.14 15.81 -5.87
CA GLY A 247 -9.53 15.40 -6.01
C GLY A 247 -9.67 14.25 -7.01
N HIS A 248 -10.90 13.79 -7.18
CA HIS A 248 -11.20 12.72 -8.12
C HIS A 248 -10.84 13.12 -9.56
N ASP A 249 -10.23 12.22 -10.34
CA ASP A 249 -9.94 12.45 -11.76
C ASP A 249 -11.26 12.62 -12.55
N PRO A 250 -11.51 13.80 -13.17
CA PRO A 250 -12.72 14.03 -13.94
C PRO A 250 -12.91 13.09 -15.13
N SER A 251 -11.84 12.50 -15.66
CA SER A 251 -11.92 11.51 -16.73
C SER A 251 -12.62 10.21 -16.30
N LEU A 252 -12.61 9.93 -14.99
CA LEU A 252 -13.29 8.80 -14.35
C LEU A 252 -14.70 9.14 -13.83
N ASN A 253 -15.13 10.41 -13.90
CA ASN A 253 -16.42 10.88 -13.36
C ASN A 253 -17.64 10.13 -13.92
N ASN A 254 -17.54 9.55 -15.12
CA ASN A 254 -18.63 8.79 -15.72
C ASN A 254 -18.84 7.40 -15.08
N GLN A 255 -17.89 6.91 -14.27
CA GLN A 255 -17.97 5.56 -13.68
C GLN A 255 -18.57 5.54 -12.27
N PHE A 256 -18.34 6.54 -11.41
CA PHE A 256 -18.58 6.37 -9.96
C PHE A 256 -19.54 7.38 -9.30
N GLY A 257 -19.74 8.58 -9.86
CA GLY A 257 -20.76 9.54 -9.41
C GLY A 257 -20.56 10.20 -8.03
N GLU A 258 -19.49 9.87 -7.31
CA GLU A 258 -19.14 10.42 -5.99
C GLU A 258 -17.70 10.96 -6.03
N TYR A 259 -17.41 12.09 -5.36
CA TYR A 259 -16.14 12.80 -5.52
C TYR A 259 -15.40 13.07 -4.20
N VAL A 260 -14.09 12.82 -4.23
CA VAL A 260 -13.14 13.29 -3.22
C VAL A 260 -12.79 14.74 -3.55
N ASN A 261 -12.92 15.63 -2.55
CA ASN A 261 -12.58 17.04 -2.71
C ASN A 261 -11.06 17.23 -2.80
N ARG A 262 -10.63 18.32 -3.47
CA ARG A 262 -9.23 18.75 -3.45
C ARG A 262 -8.83 19.26 -2.06
N GLY A 263 -7.53 19.44 -1.84
CA GLY A 263 -7.00 20.08 -0.63
C GLY A 263 -6.61 19.05 0.42
N HIS A 264 -5.74 18.12 0.05
CA HIS A 264 -5.16 17.14 0.97
C HIS A 264 -3.64 17.19 0.96
N SER A 265 -3.04 16.82 2.10
CA SER A 265 -1.60 16.85 2.28
C SER A 265 -0.86 15.76 1.52
N GLY A 266 0.43 15.95 1.26
CA GLY A 266 1.29 14.85 0.83
C GLY A 266 1.36 13.77 1.90
N VAL A 267 1.83 14.15 3.09
CA VAL A 267 1.89 13.30 4.29
C VAL A 267 1.02 13.89 5.39
N TYR A 268 0.09 13.11 5.94
CA TYR A 268 -0.78 13.52 7.04
C TYR A 268 -0.67 12.54 8.22
N VAL A 269 -0.28 13.06 9.38
CA VAL A 269 -0.12 12.31 10.62
C VAL A 269 -1.22 12.75 11.59
N GLN A 270 -2.25 11.91 11.73
CA GLN A 270 -3.25 12.10 12.76
C GLN A 270 -2.72 11.59 14.09
N ASP A 271 -2.30 10.32 14.16
CA ASP A 271 -1.84 9.66 15.38
C ASP A 271 -0.85 8.56 14.99
N GLY A 272 0.37 8.64 15.49
CA GLY A 272 1.50 7.83 15.03
C GLY A 272 2.75 8.65 14.71
N SER A 273 3.70 8.00 14.04
CA SER A 273 4.99 8.58 13.67
C SER A 273 5.20 8.56 12.16
N ALA A 274 5.61 9.68 11.58
CA ALA A 274 6.14 9.73 10.23
C ALA A 274 7.61 10.18 10.25
N TYR A 275 8.46 9.40 9.60
CA TYR A 275 9.87 9.69 9.37
C TYR A 275 10.06 9.94 7.88
N VAL A 276 10.33 11.18 7.50
CA VAL A 276 10.52 11.60 6.11
C VAL A 276 11.95 12.06 5.96
N ILE A 277 12.76 11.37 5.17
CA ILE A 277 14.21 11.55 5.15
C ILE A 277 14.72 11.54 3.72
N ASP A 278 15.55 12.53 3.37
CA ASP A 278 16.17 12.67 2.03
C ASP A 278 15.15 12.48 0.89
N SER A 279 13.94 13.01 1.09
CA SER A 279 12.78 12.78 0.22
C SER A 279 12.28 14.11 -0.37
N GLU A 280 11.52 14.01 -1.45
CA GLU A 280 10.82 15.14 -2.04
C GLU A 280 9.35 15.10 -1.66
N VAL A 281 8.81 16.20 -1.12
CA VAL A 281 7.38 16.34 -0.85
C VAL A 281 6.90 17.65 -1.47
N SER A 282 6.31 17.58 -2.65
CA SER A 282 6.06 18.76 -3.48
C SER A 282 4.71 18.76 -4.20
N GLU A 283 4.25 19.94 -4.62
CA GLU A 283 3.06 20.10 -5.46
C GLU A 283 1.76 19.53 -4.85
N ASN A 284 1.71 19.29 -3.55
CA ASN A 284 0.49 18.81 -2.89
C ASN A 284 -0.50 19.96 -2.73
N THR A 285 -1.78 19.67 -2.95
CA THR A 285 -2.85 20.69 -2.95
C THR A 285 -3.22 21.25 -1.57
N TYR A 286 -2.71 20.63 -0.50
CA TYR A 286 -2.73 21.19 0.84
C TYR A 286 -1.28 21.32 1.36
N THR A 287 -1.02 20.87 2.59
CA THR A 287 0.32 20.91 3.17
C THR A 287 1.22 19.80 2.63
N GLY A 288 2.54 20.04 2.56
CA GLY A 288 3.48 18.97 2.21
C GLY A 288 3.44 17.86 3.25
N ILE A 289 3.82 18.19 4.49
CA ILE A 289 3.74 17.30 5.66
C ILE A 289 2.88 17.97 6.73
N SER A 290 1.94 17.26 7.35
CA SER A 290 1.17 17.82 8.45
C SER A 290 0.86 16.86 9.58
N GLY A 291 0.74 17.42 10.78
CA GLY A 291 0.35 16.72 12.00
C GLY A 291 -0.76 17.47 12.73
N SER A 292 -1.80 16.75 13.15
CA SER A 292 -3.01 17.39 13.72
C SER A 292 -3.28 17.09 15.19
N SER A 293 -2.80 15.97 15.72
CA SER A 293 -3.18 15.55 17.08
C SER A 293 -2.40 16.29 18.16
N LEU A 294 -3.07 16.50 19.30
CA LEU A 294 -2.44 16.99 20.53
C LEU A 294 -1.52 15.94 21.15
N TYR A 295 -1.84 14.65 20.97
CA TYR A 295 -1.15 13.51 21.58
C TYR A 295 -0.81 12.44 20.53
N GLY A 296 0.34 11.79 20.68
CA GLY A 296 0.71 10.64 19.85
C GLY A 296 1.12 10.96 18.41
N CYS A 297 1.14 12.23 17.98
CA CYS A 297 1.64 12.62 16.66
C CYS A 297 3.13 12.99 16.73
N ARG A 298 3.96 12.27 15.97
CA ARG A 298 5.40 12.54 15.82
C ARG A 298 5.74 12.70 14.35
N ILE A 299 6.35 13.82 13.99
CA ILE A 299 6.88 14.07 12.65
C ILE A 299 8.37 14.29 12.77
N VAL A 300 9.14 13.51 12.02
CA VAL A 300 10.59 13.64 11.93
C VAL A 300 10.92 13.84 10.45
N SER A 301 11.39 15.04 10.10
CA SER A 301 11.65 15.46 8.72
C SER A 301 13.10 15.92 8.59
N PHE A 302 13.93 15.20 7.82
CA PHE A 302 15.35 15.50 7.63
C PHE A 302 15.73 15.58 6.16
N TYR A 303 16.43 16.65 5.79
CA TYR A 303 17.08 16.80 4.48
C TYR A 303 16.12 16.69 3.27
N ASN A 304 14.84 16.99 3.50
CA ASN A 304 13.82 16.90 2.47
C ASN A 304 13.78 18.16 1.60
N LYS A 305 13.37 17.98 0.35
CA LYS A 305 12.92 19.06 -0.54
C LYS A 305 11.41 19.23 -0.36
N LEU A 306 10.97 20.40 0.10
CA LEU A 306 9.57 20.67 0.46
C LEU A 306 9.06 21.91 -0.31
N ASP A 307 8.72 21.73 -1.59
CA ASP A 307 8.47 22.84 -2.52
C ASP A 307 7.02 22.83 -3.02
N ASP A 308 6.48 23.99 -3.41
CA ASP A 308 5.20 24.12 -4.11
C ASP A 308 3.98 23.43 -3.45
N ASN A 309 3.93 23.40 -2.11
CA ASN A 309 2.76 22.94 -1.35
C ASN A 309 1.94 24.13 -0.85
N GLU A 310 0.59 24.07 -0.91
CA GLU A 310 -0.30 25.17 -0.53
C GLU A 310 -1.25 24.78 0.61
N PRO A 311 -1.26 25.40 1.81
CA PRO A 311 -0.70 26.71 2.08
C PRO A 311 0.72 26.67 2.65
N SER A 312 1.24 25.50 3.04
CA SER A 312 2.55 25.40 3.66
C SER A 312 3.29 24.10 3.36
N ALA A 313 4.61 24.18 3.34
CA ALA A 313 5.49 23.01 3.23
C ALA A 313 5.28 22.02 4.39
N ILE A 314 5.17 22.55 5.61
CA ILE A 314 4.95 21.75 6.81
C ILE A 314 3.94 22.43 7.75
N GLN A 315 3.09 21.63 8.40
CA GLN A 315 2.19 22.08 9.46
C GLN A 315 2.33 21.14 10.66
N LEU A 316 3.01 21.61 11.70
CA LEU A 316 3.20 20.82 12.91
C LEU A 316 1.97 20.84 13.82
N PRO A 317 1.87 19.89 14.77
CA PRO A 317 0.82 19.88 15.79
C PRO A 317 0.67 21.22 16.54
N PRO A 318 -0.48 21.47 17.20
CA PRO A 318 -0.73 22.73 17.89
C PRO A 318 0.36 23.13 18.88
N ASN A 319 0.65 24.44 18.98
CA ASN A 319 1.64 24.96 19.91
C ASN A 319 1.30 24.57 21.35
N GLY A 320 2.31 24.15 22.12
CA GLY A 320 2.14 23.66 23.50
C GLY A 320 1.60 22.24 23.62
N SER A 321 1.28 21.56 22.52
CA SER A 321 0.92 20.14 22.58
C SER A 321 2.14 19.25 22.83
N GLU A 322 1.91 18.09 23.47
CA GLU A 322 2.93 17.05 23.64
C GLU A 322 3.47 16.60 22.28
N SER A 323 2.58 16.38 21.31
CA SER A 323 2.96 16.00 19.94
C SER A 323 3.93 17.00 19.30
N ARG A 324 3.74 18.31 19.53
CA ARG A 324 4.64 19.34 19.01
C ARG A 324 6.05 19.18 19.59
N SER A 325 6.19 18.85 20.87
CA SER A 325 7.49 18.58 21.50
C SER A 325 8.18 17.30 21.00
N LEU A 326 7.44 16.38 20.35
CA LEU A 326 8.00 15.17 19.74
C LEU A 326 8.42 15.38 18.29
N CYS A 327 7.95 16.44 17.64
CA CYS A 327 8.26 16.72 16.24
C CYS A 327 9.64 17.35 16.06
N ARG A 328 10.32 17.02 14.96
CA ARG A 328 11.64 17.54 14.56
C ARG A 328 11.64 17.79 13.05
N VAL A 329 12.15 18.94 12.62
CA VAL A 329 12.21 19.34 11.21
C VAL A 329 13.56 19.99 10.95
N VAL A 330 14.34 19.46 10.02
CA VAL A 330 15.62 20.00 9.59
C VAL A 330 15.62 20.11 8.07
N GLY A 331 15.55 21.35 7.57
CA GLY A 331 15.52 21.63 6.13
C GLY A 331 16.89 21.52 5.47
N ARG A 332 16.91 21.21 4.16
CA ARG A 332 18.13 21.06 3.34
C ARG A 332 19.02 22.31 3.27
N GLY A 333 18.47 23.48 3.60
CA GLY A 333 19.16 24.78 3.54
C GLY A 333 19.64 25.39 4.87
N GLN A 334 19.29 24.80 6.02
CA GLN A 334 19.53 25.43 7.34
C GLN A 334 20.70 24.86 8.14
N SER A 335 21.33 23.80 7.65
CA SER A 335 22.34 23.06 8.42
C SER A 335 23.72 23.74 8.41
N MET A 336 24.31 23.93 9.60
CA MET A 336 25.74 24.23 9.73
C MET A 336 26.55 23.08 9.12
N GLU A 337 27.68 23.35 8.46
CA GLU A 337 28.52 22.32 7.79
C GLU A 337 28.80 21.06 8.66
N SER A 338 28.93 21.24 9.98
CA SER A 338 29.11 20.15 10.94
C SER A 338 27.87 19.24 11.07
N GLU A 339 26.67 19.80 11.02
CA GLU A 339 25.41 19.06 11.02
C GLU A 339 25.18 18.37 9.67
N LYS A 340 25.58 19.00 8.56
CA LYS A 340 25.50 18.37 7.23
C LYS A 340 26.32 17.10 7.21
N LEU A 341 27.53 17.12 7.78
CA LEU A 341 28.39 15.93 7.85
C LEU A 341 27.77 14.84 8.74
N LYS A 342 27.24 15.19 9.92
CA LYS A 342 26.54 14.22 10.79
C LYS A 342 25.34 13.58 10.08
N VAL A 343 24.53 14.40 9.41
CA VAL A 343 23.36 13.95 8.64
C VAL A 343 23.81 13.10 7.46
N GLN A 344 24.85 13.48 6.71
CA GLN A 344 25.37 12.68 5.60
C GLN A 344 25.95 11.34 6.07
N THR A 345 26.66 11.30 7.19
CA THR A 345 27.14 10.04 7.78
C THR A 345 25.96 9.15 8.15
N ALA A 346 24.96 9.69 8.87
CA ALA A 346 23.76 8.94 9.22
C ALA A 346 23.02 8.44 7.97
N LEU A 347 22.84 9.27 6.95
CA LEU A 347 22.23 8.89 5.68
C LEU A 347 23.00 7.76 4.98
N THR A 348 24.34 7.82 4.99
CA THR A 348 25.22 6.80 4.41
C THR A 348 25.12 5.49 5.18
N GLU A 349 25.08 5.54 6.51
CA GLU A 349 24.88 4.37 7.36
C GLU A 349 23.51 3.73 7.08
N MET A 350 22.45 4.56 6.97
CA MET A 350 21.09 4.13 6.67
C MET A 350 20.95 3.44 5.30
N GLU A 351 21.78 3.75 4.30
CA GLU A 351 21.72 3.08 2.99
C GLU A 351 21.91 1.57 3.07
N SER A 352 22.69 1.13 4.07
CA SER A 352 23.07 -0.26 4.31
C SER A 352 22.24 -0.97 5.39
N MET A 353 21.41 -0.22 6.12
CA MET A 353 20.61 -0.73 7.22
C MET A 353 19.32 -1.40 6.73
N ASP A 354 18.90 -2.44 7.44
CA ASP A 354 17.49 -2.85 7.36
C ASP A 354 16.59 -1.79 8.04
N TRP A 355 15.30 -1.84 7.74
CA TRP A 355 14.35 -0.83 8.22
C TRP A 355 14.15 -0.80 9.74
N GLU A 356 14.35 -1.91 10.43
CA GLU A 356 14.27 -1.92 11.90
C GLU A 356 15.47 -1.18 12.49
N SER A 357 16.66 -1.48 11.96
CA SER A 357 17.90 -0.80 12.31
C SER A 357 17.85 0.69 11.94
N MET A 358 17.26 1.04 10.79
CA MET A 358 17.07 2.43 10.38
C MET A 358 16.15 3.18 11.36
N LEU A 359 15.03 2.58 11.76
CA LEU A 359 14.13 3.19 12.75
C LEU A 359 14.79 3.34 14.11
N ASP A 360 15.48 2.30 14.59
CA ASP A 360 16.22 2.35 15.84
C ASP A 360 17.31 3.42 15.77
N HIS A 361 18.02 3.51 14.64
CA HIS A 361 19.02 4.55 14.42
C HIS A 361 18.40 5.94 14.45
N VAL A 362 17.35 6.20 13.66
CA VAL A 362 16.68 7.52 13.61
C VAL A 362 16.03 7.91 14.94
N THR A 363 15.58 6.93 15.73
CA THR A 363 15.04 7.20 17.07
C THR A 363 16.12 7.41 18.12
N GLN A 364 17.33 6.86 17.93
CA GLN A 364 18.49 7.00 18.81
C GLN A 364 19.40 8.19 18.46
N VAL A 365 19.37 8.72 17.24
CA VAL A 365 20.04 9.98 16.94
C VAL A 365 19.46 11.02 17.90
N ASP A 366 20.25 11.38 18.91
CA ASP A 366 19.87 12.26 20.02
C ASP A 366 19.79 13.69 19.47
N VAL A 367 18.64 14.00 18.86
CA VAL A 367 18.40 15.28 18.18
C VAL A 367 18.28 16.43 19.18
N ASP A 368 18.35 16.15 20.49
CA ASP A 368 18.35 17.17 21.54
C ASP A 368 19.62 18.07 21.47
N GLU A 369 20.65 17.68 20.71
CA GLU A 369 21.81 18.53 20.39
C GLU A 369 21.68 19.36 19.10
N MET A 370 20.65 19.15 18.27
CA MET A 370 20.47 19.92 17.03
C MET A 370 19.54 21.11 17.27
N GLU A 371 20.04 22.34 17.10
CA GLU A 371 19.23 23.55 17.19
C GLU A 371 18.20 23.55 16.05
N VAL A 372 16.97 23.19 16.37
CA VAL A 372 15.85 23.24 15.42
C VAL A 372 15.46 24.70 15.21
N SER A 373 15.89 25.30 14.10
CA SER A 373 15.25 26.52 13.60
C SER A 373 13.92 26.14 12.96
N LEU A 374 12.82 26.40 13.66
CA LEU A 374 11.49 26.33 13.05
C LEU A 374 11.47 27.34 11.89
N VAL A 375 11.27 26.84 10.69
CA VAL A 375 10.98 27.68 9.51
C VAL A 375 9.62 28.33 9.77
N ASP A 376 9.58 29.67 9.78
CA ASP A 376 8.34 30.46 9.71
C ASP A 376 7.73 30.39 8.31
#